data_AF-A0A1E7FXG6-F1
#
_entry.id   AF-A0A1E7FXG6-F1
#
_cell.length_a   1.000
_cell.length_b   1.000
_cell.length_c   1.000
_cell.angle_alpha   90.00
_cell.angle_beta   90.00
_cell.angle_gamma   90.00
#
_symmetry.space_group_name_H-M   'P 1'
#
loop_
_entity.id
_entity.type
_entity.pdbx_description
1 polymer ?
#
loop_
_entity_poly.entity_id
_entity_poly.type
_entity_poly.pdbx_seq_one_letter_code
_entity_poly.pdbx_strand_id
1 'polypeptide(L)'
;MRSTAKTVAAGKKKNQNSDYYDKNTRLWCMLFVAVSLYSAIWIFTSTQIDVTVIQKLPPQLSSRSGPSKQKRSSSSSRQNSTTIATTTNKENTTTKNATETKTDDVGSDYDNDNEKKFISYQLHYDKPYDITFGHNTKCVVGVKTNKWGRKPIRRAALTYPFRKILDVTTTVQTNLKIISIGDSVGMQFHELLEEALQPPTTTSTSITTTVADAEDALLQSNNYRVVYQNAWGDHETVSVSAPVDGGGALAALRMTGLLLEEGRGQAPPNAGPNKKNGAGGWLPEYVQQILNHTYNTVTTNTTRTAKTKAVESFDAMIFRIPHGWLSLNLITRERLEASLLLARELFGINTAIVQTLFLNMINNEREAFNVLDIEYLFLRENCLPVNLIVSSIYSNSNSLFAMITTSLYLNHYARYYVRIIYNIIVNAFSTIGAQNNVKTIDDLIELDKTNDMISNLVEASWERSDLPDLLLMDFGGWTDKLTNLNARLAGMDQSAANYTLERLGCAIFPPSIAMSCVDQVNPGSCTCTRNMISIDGMHFCMESIGGRTIGAIACLLQCSLFPSQYNDDNNKVKLLRRCQKHCNDQFMSLSEASSLSTTGITPT
;
A
#
# COMPACT_ATOMS: atom_id res chain seq x y z
N MET A 1 -9.70 15.55 -55.09
CA MET A 1 -10.94 14.77 -54.91
C MET A 1 -11.72 15.39 -53.76
N ARG A 2 -12.92 15.92 -54.02
CA ARG A 2 -13.80 16.52 -53.01
C ARG A 2 -14.46 15.39 -52.19
N SER A 3 -14.34 15.43 -50.87
CA SER A 3 -15.11 14.58 -49.95
C SER A 3 -15.97 15.49 -49.09
N THR A 4 -17.29 15.27 -49.17
CA THR A 4 -18.37 16.00 -48.52
C THR A 4 -18.56 15.50 -47.09
N ALA A 5 -18.46 16.41 -46.12
CA ALA A 5 -18.85 16.16 -44.74
C ALA A 5 -20.38 16.14 -44.60
N LYS A 6 -20.92 15.02 -44.08
CA LYS A 6 -22.31 14.89 -43.64
C LYS A 6 -22.38 15.16 -42.14
N THR A 7 -23.03 16.24 -41.76
CA THR A 7 -23.41 16.59 -40.39
C THR A 7 -24.57 15.69 -39.96
N VAL A 8 -24.39 14.89 -38.90
CA VAL A 8 -25.48 14.15 -38.23
C VAL A 8 -25.80 14.89 -36.93
N ALA A 9 -27.00 15.48 -36.88
CA ALA A 9 -27.56 16.08 -35.66
C ALA A 9 -28.12 14.97 -34.75
N ALA A 10 -27.52 14.79 -33.57
CA ALA A 10 -28.04 13.91 -32.54
C ALA A 10 -29.00 14.70 -31.61
N GLY A 11 -30.29 14.35 -31.66
CA GLY A 11 -31.32 14.88 -30.77
C GLY A 11 -31.20 14.31 -29.36
N LYS A 12 -31.15 15.20 -28.35
CA LYS A 12 -31.27 14.85 -26.92
C LYS A 12 -32.72 14.47 -26.59
N LYS A 13 -32.98 13.21 -26.27
CA LYS A 13 -34.18 12.78 -25.53
C LYS A 13 -33.94 12.98 -24.03
N LYS A 14 -34.72 13.86 -23.39
CA LYS A 14 -34.83 13.95 -21.93
C LYS A 14 -35.62 12.75 -21.40
N ASN A 15 -35.03 11.96 -20.50
CA ASN A 15 -35.70 10.90 -19.76
C ASN A 15 -36.52 11.51 -18.61
N GLN A 16 -37.81 11.19 -18.57
CA GLN A 16 -38.82 11.76 -17.66
C GLN A 16 -39.39 10.68 -16.71
N ASN A 17 -38.53 9.83 -16.13
CA ASN A 17 -38.96 8.68 -15.29
C ASN A 17 -38.56 8.77 -13.81
N SER A 18 -38.24 9.97 -13.29
CA SER A 18 -37.82 10.15 -11.89
C SER A 18 -38.97 10.27 -10.87
N ASP A 19 -40.21 10.53 -11.30
CA ASP A 19 -41.30 10.90 -10.36
C ASP A 19 -42.21 9.73 -9.94
N TYR A 20 -42.00 8.52 -10.47
CA TYR A 20 -42.88 7.37 -10.19
C TYR A 20 -42.50 6.58 -8.91
N TYR A 21 -41.28 6.75 -8.40
CA TYR A 21 -40.78 5.97 -7.25
C TYR A 21 -41.12 6.57 -5.87
N ASP A 22 -41.53 7.84 -5.78
CA ASP A 22 -41.73 8.51 -4.48
C ASP A 22 -43.12 8.23 -3.84
N LYS A 23 -44.13 7.91 -4.65
CA LYS A 23 -45.51 7.73 -4.14
C LYS A 23 -45.77 6.37 -3.48
N ASN A 24 -45.12 5.30 -3.94
CA ASN A 24 -45.34 3.96 -3.39
C ASN A 24 -44.66 3.77 -2.02
N THR A 25 -43.52 4.40 -1.78
CA THR A 25 -42.78 4.31 -0.51
C THR A 25 -43.57 4.88 0.67
N ARG A 26 -44.35 5.94 0.44
CA ARG A 26 -45.21 6.55 1.48
C ARG A 26 -46.38 5.65 1.88
N LEU A 27 -46.95 4.90 0.93
CA LEU A 27 -48.09 4.02 1.19
C LEU A 27 -47.68 2.79 2.03
N TRP A 28 -46.50 2.22 1.76
CA TRP A 28 -45.96 1.09 2.54
C TRP A 28 -45.59 1.47 3.97
N CYS A 29 -45.09 2.69 4.19
CA CYS A 29 -44.81 3.19 5.54
C CYS A 29 -46.09 3.29 6.38
N MET A 30 -47.21 3.75 5.80
CA MET A 30 -48.47 3.89 6.55
C MET A 30 -49.11 2.53 6.88
N LEU A 31 -48.99 1.54 5.98
CA LEU A 31 -49.53 0.20 6.23
C LEU A 31 -48.79 -0.51 7.37
N PHE A 32 -47.48 -0.34 7.47
CA PHE A 32 -46.65 -0.96 8.51
C PHE A 32 -46.93 -0.42 9.91
N VAL A 33 -47.22 0.89 10.01
CA VAL A 33 -47.62 1.54 11.27
C VAL A 33 -48.97 1.01 11.77
N ALA A 34 -49.93 0.81 10.86
CA ALA A 34 -51.27 0.33 11.22
C ALA A 34 -51.26 -1.10 11.78
N VAL A 35 -50.46 -2.01 11.19
CA VAL A 35 -50.34 -3.41 11.65
C VAL A 35 -49.64 -3.49 13.00
N SER A 36 -48.59 -2.68 13.20
CA SER A 36 -47.81 -2.68 14.45
C SER A 36 -48.64 -2.19 15.65
N LEU A 37 -49.52 -1.22 15.44
CA LEU A 37 -50.45 -0.73 16.47
C LEU A 37 -51.47 -1.80 16.89
N TYR A 38 -51.97 -2.59 15.94
CA TYR A 38 -52.95 -3.65 16.23
C TYR A 38 -52.35 -4.78 17.07
N SER A 39 -51.12 -5.20 16.79
CA SER A 39 -50.42 -6.25 17.53
C SER A 39 -50.08 -5.84 18.97
N ALA A 40 -49.74 -4.57 19.20
CA ALA A 40 -49.44 -4.06 20.54
C ALA A 40 -50.68 -4.10 21.44
N ILE A 41 -51.85 -3.71 20.93
CA ILE A 41 -53.12 -3.73 21.69
C ILE A 41 -53.49 -5.15 22.14
N TRP A 42 -53.20 -6.15 21.31
CA TRP A 42 -53.50 -7.56 21.63
C TRP A 42 -52.62 -8.15 22.73
N ILE A 43 -51.36 -7.74 22.82
CA ILE A 43 -50.41 -8.26 23.82
C ILE A 43 -50.74 -7.71 25.22
N PHE A 44 -51.13 -6.44 25.31
CA PHE A 44 -51.36 -5.75 26.59
C PHE A 44 -52.63 -6.16 27.34
N THR A 45 -53.58 -6.84 26.69
CA THR A 45 -54.78 -7.37 27.37
C THR A 45 -54.58 -8.74 28.03
N SER A 46 -53.41 -9.37 27.85
CA SER A 46 -53.27 -10.82 28.04
C SER A 46 -52.48 -11.32 29.24
N THR A 47 -51.79 -10.49 30.05
CA THR A 47 -50.93 -11.04 31.13
C THR A 47 -50.91 -10.22 32.42
N GLN A 48 -51.33 -10.85 33.53
CA GLN A 48 -50.91 -10.55 34.90
C GLN A 48 -49.99 -11.68 35.37
N ILE A 49 -48.98 -11.41 36.21
CA ILE A 49 -48.52 -12.28 37.32
C ILE A 49 -47.34 -11.66 38.12
N ASP A 50 -47.35 -12.05 39.38
CA ASP A 50 -46.64 -11.68 40.61
C ASP A 50 -45.22 -12.27 40.76
N VAL A 51 -44.34 -11.69 41.60
CA VAL A 51 -42.95 -12.17 41.83
C VAL A 51 -42.52 -12.05 43.30
N THR A 52 -42.04 -13.15 43.89
CA THR A 52 -41.18 -13.11 45.09
C THR A 52 -40.02 -14.12 45.07
N VAL A 53 -38.93 -13.70 45.73
CA VAL A 53 -37.82 -14.43 46.39
C VAL A 53 -36.47 -14.61 45.65
N ILE A 54 -35.42 -14.09 46.30
CA ILE A 54 -33.97 -14.17 46.07
C ILE A 54 -33.32 -15.02 47.20
N GLN A 55 -32.26 -15.79 46.91
CA GLN A 55 -31.09 -16.15 47.78
C GLN A 55 -30.24 -17.22 47.05
N LYS A 56 -28.93 -17.49 47.22
CA LYS A 56 -27.73 -16.95 47.91
C LYS A 56 -26.53 -17.80 47.39
N LEU A 57 -25.31 -17.25 47.37
CA LEU A 57 -24.03 -17.96 47.08
C LEU A 57 -23.34 -18.46 48.37
N PRO A 58 -22.38 -19.40 48.24
CA PRO A 58 -21.13 -19.31 49.02
C PRO A 58 -19.82 -19.68 48.25
N PRO A 59 -18.62 -19.46 48.84
CA PRO A 59 -17.34 -19.37 48.15
C PRO A 59 -16.23 -20.37 48.61
N GLN A 60 -15.03 -20.22 48.00
CA GLN A 60 -13.65 -20.60 48.43
C GLN A 60 -13.11 -21.99 48.05
N LEU A 61 -11.89 -22.10 47.45
CA LEU A 61 -10.57 -22.24 48.13
C LEU A 61 -9.40 -22.57 47.17
N SER A 62 -8.19 -22.31 47.69
CA SER A 62 -6.82 -22.29 47.13
C SER A 62 -6.14 -23.64 46.79
N SER A 63 -5.02 -23.64 46.04
CA SER A 63 -3.66 -23.98 46.55
C SER A 63 -2.57 -24.00 45.45
N ARG A 64 -1.33 -24.29 45.85
CA ARG A 64 -0.02 -23.79 45.36
C ARG A 64 0.97 -24.97 45.25
N SER A 65 1.87 -25.04 44.26
CA SER A 65 3.23 -25.62 44.40
C SER A 65 4.09 -25.47 43.13
N GLY A 66 5.39 -25.18 43.31
CA GLY A 66 6.40 -24.94 42.26
C GLY A 66 7.34 -26.14 41.99
N PRO A 67 8.64 -25.93 41.66
CA PRO A 67 9.24 -26.41 40.39
C PRO A 67 10.43 -27.38 40.55
N SER A 68 10.91 -27.96 39.42
CA SER A 68 12.19 -28.71 39.39
C SER A 68 13.07 -28.36 38.17
N LYS A 69 14.39 -28.31 38.43
CA LYS A 69 15.51 -28.09 37.48
C LYS A 69 16.15 -29.43 37.11
N GLN A 70 16.70 -29.56 35.91
CA GLN A 70 17.73 -30.57 35.59
C GLN A 70 18.78 -30.03 34.61
N LYS A 71 19.94 -30.70 34.59
CA LYS A 71 21.30 -30.15 34.42
C LYS A 71 22.09 -31.05 33.44
N ARG A 72 22.91 -30.43 32.57
CA ARG A 72 24.17 -30.89 31.91
C ARG A 72 24.22 -32.20 31.10
N SER A 73 24.84 -32.12 29.91
CA SER A 73 26.14 -32.78 29.62
C SER A 73 26.76 -32.33 28.29
N SER A 74 28.09 -32.26 28.30
CA SER A 74 29.03 -31.88 27.24
C SER A 74 29.59 -33.09 26.47
N SER A 75 29.95 -32.93 25.19
CA SER A 75 31.02 -33.71 24.56
C SER A 75 31.69 -32.94 23.40
N SER A 76 33.01 -32.99 23.37
CA SER A 76 33.89 -32.38 22.37
C SER A 76 34.36 -33.41 21.35
N SER A 77 34.52 -33.04 20.08
CA SER A 77 35.43 -33.75 19.17
C SER A 77 36.19 -32.78 18.26
N ARG A 78 37.50 -32.99 18.22
CA ARG A 78 38.50 -32.37 17.33
C ARG A 78 38.40 -32.99 15.94
N GLN A 79 38.42 -32.19 14.88
CA GLN A 79 38.88 -32.64 13.57
C GLN A 79 39.71 -31.56 12.84
N ASN A 80 40.61 -32.08 12.01
CA ASN A 80 41.83 -31.48 11.48
C ASN A 80 41.59 -30.42 10.39
N SER A 81 42.44 -29.41 10.37
CA SER A 81 42.53 -28.37 9.34
C SER A 81 43.49 -28.81 8.23
N THR A 82 43.02 -28.77 6.98
CA THR A 82 43.85 -28.93 5.78
C THR A 82 43.88 -27.60 5.04
N THR A 83 45.06 -27.00 4.96
CA THR A 83 45.33 -25.72 4.30
C THR A 83 45.40 -25.91 2.78
N ILE A 84 44.58 -25.17 2.02
CA ILE A 84 44.72 -25.03 0.56
C ILE A 84 45.05 -23.58 0.25
N ALA A 85 46.19 -23.38 -0.42
CA ALA A 85 46.70 -22.09 -0.86
C ALA A 85 45.83 -21.51 -1.99
N THR A 86 45.51 -20.21 -1.89
CA THR A 86 44.83 -19.47 -2.96
C THR A 86 45.76 -18.38 -3.48
N THR A 87 46.14 -18.51 -4.75
CA THR A 87 46.95 -17.56 -5.52
C THR A 87 46.17 -16.28 -5.77
N THR A 88 46.71 -15.15 -5.34
CA THR A 88 46.14 -13.81 -5.54
C THR A 88 46.73 -13.19 -6.81
N ASN A 89 45.91 -12.98 -7.84
CA ASN A 89 46.26 -12.09 -8.97
C ASN A 89 45.73 -10.69 -8.66
N LYS A 90 46.65 -9.73 -8.67
CA LYS A 90 46.45 -8.32 -8.32
C LYS A 90 46.47 -7.52 -9.62
N GLU A 91 45.29 -7.15 -10.13
CA GLU A 91 45.17 -6.19 -11.24
C GLU A 91 45.11 -4.76 -10.69
N ASN A 92 46.05 -3.94 -11.16
CA ASN A 92 46.14 -2.51 -10.87
C ASN A 92 45.30 -1.72 -11.88
N THR A 93 44.18 -1.15 -11.44
CA THR A 93 43.44 -0.16 -12.24
C THR A 93 43.86 1.25 -11.81
N THR A 94 44.51 1.97 -12.72
CA THR A 94 44.98 3.35 -12.50
C THR A 94 43.91 4.33 -12.98
N THR A 95 43.32 5.08 -12.06
CA THR A 95 42.35 6.15 -12.33
C THR A 95 43.08 7.42 -12.77
N LYS A 96 42.85 7.90 -14.00
CA LYS A 96 43.25 9.24 -14.45
C LYS A 96 42.02 10.15 -14.49
N ASN A 97 41.98 11.11 -13.58
CA ASN A 97 41.07 12.25 -13.62
C ASN A 97 41.64 13.30 -14.59
N ALA A 98 40.83 13.73 -15.56
CA ALA A 98 41.06 14.96 -16.29
C ALA A 98 39.70 15.63 -16.53
N THR A 99 39.48 16.72 -15.81
CA THR A 99 38.31 17.60 -15.94
C THR A 99 38.83 18.90 -16.53
N GLU A 100 38.43 19.19 -17.78
CA GLU A 100 38.60 20.53 -18.34
C GLU A 100 37.37 20.80 -19.19
N THR A 101 36.59 21.82 -18.82
CA THR A 101 35.44 22.27 -19.60
C THR A 101 35.50 23.79 -19.66
N LYS A 102 35.67 24.29 -20.89
CA LYS A 102 35.77 25.69 -21.26
C LYS A 102 34.35 26.17 -21.58
N THR A 103 33.89 27.23 -20.90
CA THR A 103 32.58 27.85 -21.13
C THR A 103 32.77 29.09 -21.97
N ASP A 104 32.27 29.05 -23.21
CA ASP A 104 32.03 30.24 -24.02
C ASP A 104 30.66 30.82 -23.64
N ASP A 105 30.67 32.08 -23.26
CA ASP A 105 29.55 32.86 -22.74
C ASP A 105 28.86 33.56 -23.93
N VAL A 106 27.68 33.06 -24.34
CA VAL A 106 26.81 33.74 -25.31
C VAL A 106 25.41 33.79 -24.71
N GLY A 107 25.04 34.99 -24.27
CA GLY A 107 23.72 35.30 -23.76
C GLY A 107 22.63 35.09 -24.80
N SER A 108 21.59 34.36 -24.41
CA SER A 108 20.25 34.55 -24.95
C SER A 108 19.22 34.17 -23.89
N ASP A 109 18.30 35.10 -23.66
CA ASP A 109 17.22 35.09 -22.68
C ASP A 109 16.08 34.18 -23.17
N TYR A 110 16.42 32.91 -23.46
CA TYR A 110 15.44 31.86 -23.69
C TYR A 110 15.00 31.35 -22.32
N ASP A 111 13.70 31.37 -22.04
CA ASP A 111 13.06 30.52 -21.02
C ASP A 111 13.58 29.08 -21.24
N ASN A 112 14.59 28.72 -20.44
CA ASN A 112 15.45 27.57 -20.68
C ASN A 112 14.75 26.30 -20.14
N ASP A 113 13.55 26.01 -20.64
CA ASP A 113 12.81 24.76 -20.38
C ASP A 113 13.55 23.52 -20.93
N ASN A 114 14.68 23.72 -21.61
CA ASN A 114 15.65 22.69 -21.98
C ASN A 114 16.58 22.30 -20.82
N GLU A 115 16.12 22.44 -19.56
CA GLU A 115 16.87 21.92 -18.44
C GLU A 115 17.07 20.40 -18.65
N LYS A 116 18.33 19.99 -18.72
CA LYS A 116 18.67 18.59 -18.98
C LYS A 116 18.09 17.72 -17.87
N LYS A 117 17.20 16.81 -18.22
CA LYS A 117 16.62 15.83 -17.31
C LYS A 117 17.72 14.96 -16.71
N PHE A 118 17.71 14.80 -15.39
CA PHE A 118 18.70 13.98 -14.68
C PHE A 118 18.08 13.27 -13.49
N ILE A 119 18.70 12.15 -13.15
CA ILE A 119 18.54 11.47 -11.88
C ILE A 119 19.91 10.94 -11.46
N SER A 120 20.26 11.14 -10.19
CA SER A 120 21.41 10.54 -9.54
C SER A 120 20.92 9.85 -8.27
N TYR A 121 21.64 8.81 -7.86
CA TYR A 121 21.34 8.12 -6.62
C TYR A 121 22.63 7.60 -5.98
N GLN A 122 22.61 7.48 -4.66
CA GLN A 122 23.72 6.96 -3.87
C GLN A 122 23.20 5.94 -2.87
N LEU A 123 23.91 4.83 -2.77
CA LEU A 123 23.66 3.79 -1.77
C LEU A 123 24.48 4.09 -0.51
N HIS A 124 23.84 4.00 0.65
CA HIS A 124 24.45 4.15 1.96
C HIS A 124 24.28 2.86 2.74
N TYR A 125 25.37 2.32 3.25
CA TYR A 125 25.35 1.18 4.15
C TYR A 125 25.28 1.69 5.59
N ASP A 126 24.54 1.00 6.45
CA ASP A 126 24.39 1.31 7.88
C ASP A 126 23.78 2.69 8.22
N LYS A 127 23.28 3.43 7.21
CA LYS A 127 22.51 4.65 7.43
C LYS A 127 21.03 4.29 7.44
N PRO A 128 20.31 4.36 8.57
CA PRO A 128 18.87 4.13 8.57
C PRO A 128 18.15 5.27 7.83
N TYR A 129 16.91 5.02 7.40
CA TYR A 129 16.04 6.09 6.94
C TYR A 129 15.62 6.99 8.11
N ASP A 130 15.58 8.30 7.84
CA ASP A 130 15.43 9.38 8.80
C ASP A 130 13.96 9.85 8.92
N ILE A 131 13.00 8.91 8.99
CA ILE A 131 11.74 9.11 9.75
C ILE A 131 10.45 9.47 8.94
N THR A 132 10.43 9.83 7.65
CA THR A 132 9.16 10.31 7.00
C THR A 132 8.11 9.24 6.68
N PHE A 133 8.40 7.96 6.85
CA PHE A 133 7.39 6.91 6.72
C PHE A 133 6.21 7.11 7.69
N GLY A 134 4.99 6.90 7.19
CA GLY A 134 3.84 6.76 8.07
C GLY A 134 4.12 5.68 9.12
N HIS A 135 3.63 5.87 10.35
CA HIS A 135 3.83 4.85 11.42
C HIS A 135 3.30 3.45 11.04
N ASN A 136 2.39 3.39 10.06
CA ASN A 136 1.81 2.18 9.50
C ASN A 136 2.74 1.42 8.55
N THR A 137 3.73 2.07 7.96
CA THR A 137 4.71 1.48 7.04
C THR A 137 6.01 1.09 7.73
N LYS A 138 6.16 1.44 9.02
CA LYS A 138 7.31 1.11 9.86
C LYS A 138 7.26 -0.30 10.49
N CYS A 139 8.37 -1.04 10.39
CA CYS A 139 8.63 -2.32 11.05
C CYS A 139 9.50 -2.19 12.30
N VAL A 140 8.89 -1.74 13.40
CA VAL A 140 9.61 -1.63 14.68
C VAL A 140 9.98 -3.02 15.22
N VAL A 141 11.26 -3.23 15.48
CA VAL A 141 11.79 -4.43 16.17
C VAL A 141 11.32 -4.45 17.63
N GLY A 142 11.01 -5.63 18.16
CA GLY A 142 10.54 -5.80 19.54
C GLY A 142 9.06 -6.19 19.63
N VAL A 143 8.41 -5.80 20.72
CA VAL A 143 7.01 -6.17 21.01
C VAL A 143 6.10 -4.98 20.71
N LYS A 144 5.22 -5.11 19.70
CA LYS A 144 4.17 -4.13 19.42
C LYS A 144 2.81 -4.76 19.70
N THR A 145 1.96 -4.10 20.49
CA THR A 145 0.54 -4.45 20.50
C THR A 145 -0.03 -4.09 19.13
N ASN A 146 -0.70 -5.03 18.46
CA ASN A 146 -1.35 -4.69 17.19
C ASN A 146 -2.34 -3.53 17.39
N LYS A 147 -2.68 -2.79 16.31
CA LYS A 147 -3.63 -1.66 16.35
C LYS A 147 -5.00 -1.99 16.96
N TRP A 148 -5.30 -3.28 17.08
CA TRP A 148 -6.54 -3.83 17.64
C TRP A 148 -6.42 -4.24 19.11
N GLY A 149 -5.28 -4.02 19.77
CA GLY A 149 -5.07 -4.25 21.20
C GLY A 149 -5.09 -5.72 21.66
N ARG A 150 -5.04 -6.70 20.74
CA ARG A 150 -5.40 -8.09 21.08
C ARG A 150 -4.23 -9.03 21.32
N LYS A 151 -3.06 -8.87 20.68
CA LYS A 151 -1.85 -9.69 20.96
C LYS A 151 -0.54 -8.94 20.66
N PRO A 152 0.51 -9.12 21.49
CA PRO A 152 1.85 -8.63 21.19
C PRO A 152 2.41 -9.35 19.96
N ILE A 153 2.80 -8.58 18.95
CA ILE A 153 3.58 -9.06 17.81
C ILE A 153 5.05 -8.87 18.18
N ARG A 154 5.80 -9.97 18.25
CA ARG A 154 7.25 -9.95 18.39
C ARG A 154 7.88 -9.89 17.00
N ARG A 155 8.79 -8.96 16.78
CA ARG A 155 9.60 -8.87 15.55
C ARG A 155 11.07 -8.99 15.91
N ALA A 156 11.78 -9.90 15.25
CA ALA A 156 13.23 -10.02 15.39
C ALA A 156 13.92 -9.11 14.37
N ALA A 157 15.16 -8.70 14.66
CA ALA A 157 16.01 -8.04 13.68
C ALA A 157 16.27 -8.96 12.47
N LEU A 158 16.72 -8.37 11.35
CA LEU A 158 17.19 -9.14 10.20
C LEU A 158 18.31 -10.10 10.64
N THR A 159 18.21 -11.35 10.20
CA THR A 159 19.31 -12.30 10.38
C THR A 159 20.54 -11.82 9.61
N TYR A 160 21.74 -12.27 10.01
CA TYR A 160 22.98 -11.86 9.38
C TYR A 160 22.98 -12.00 7.84
N PRO A 161 22.48 -13.10 7.25
CA PRO A 161 22.36 -13.21 5.80
C PRO A 161 21.51 -12.11 5.19
N PHE A 162 20.37 -11.75 5.78
CA PHE A 162 19.52 -10.68 5.24
C PHE A 162 20.12 -9.31 5.41
N ARG A 163 20.71 -9.01 6.58
CA ARG A 163 21.32 -7.71 6.86
C ARG A 163 22.34 -7.33 5.79
N LYS A 164 23.18 -8.28 5.39
CA LYS A 164 24.20 -8.04 4.35
C LYS A 164 23.62 -7.65 2.97
N ILE A 165 22.36 -8.00 2.72
CA ILE A 165 21.69 -7.82 1.42
C ILE A 165 20.80 -6.58 1.46
N LEU A 166 20.10 -6.41 2.58
CA LEU A 166 18.97 -5.51 2.75
C LEU A 166 19.34 -4.24 3.52
N ASP A 167 20.42 -4.23 4.32
CA ASP A 167 20.85 -3.08 5.13
C ASP A 167 21.56 -2.03 4.26
N VAL A 168 20.79 -1.46 3.35
CA VAL A 168 21.19 -0.38 2.44
C VAL A 168 20.05 0.63 2.41
N THR A 169 20.40 1.91 2.39
CA THR A 169 19.48 3.00 2.09
C THR A 169 19.92 3.71 0.83
N THR A 170 18.97 4.39 0.19
CA THR A 170 19.23 5.08 -1.08
C THR A 170 18.80 6.53 -0.93
N THR A 171 19.69 7.44 -1.31
CA THR A 171 19.34 8.85 -1.54
C THR A 171 19.25 9.09 -3.03
N VAL A 172 18.30 9.91 -3.47
CA VAL A 172 18.03 10.23 -4.87
C VAL A 172 18.02 11.75 -5.02
N GLN A 173 18.60 12.26 -6.09
CA GLN A 173 18.48 13.67 -6.48
C GLN A 173 18.05 13.72 -7.94
N THR A 174 17.03 14.53 -8.24
CA THR A 174 16.45 14.57 -9.58
C THR A 174 15.64 15.84 -9.87
N ASN A 175 15.65 16.26 -11.13
CA ASN A 175 14.70 17.25 -11.65
C ASN A 175 13.51 16.60 -12.40
N LEU A 176 13.37 15.26 -12.30
CA LEU A 176 12.25 14.55 -12.89
C LEU A 176 10.95 14.83 -12.10
N LYS A 177 9.85 14.92 -12.84
CA LYS A 177 8.49 14.86 -12.30
C LYS A 177 8.02 13.41 -12.35
N ILE A 178 7.86 12.77 -11.20
CA ILE A 178 7.53 11.34 -11.08
C ILE A 178 6.15 11.19 -10.44
N ILE A 179 5.30 10.32 -10.98
CA ILE A 179 4.03 9.94 -10.34
C ILE A 179 4.03 8.46 -9.98
N SER A 180 3.61 8.12 -8.76
CA SER A 180 3.41 6.74 -8.31
C SER A 180 1.92 6.42 -8.31
N ILE A 181 1.52 5.38 -9.04
CA ILE A 181 0.13 4.90 -9.10
C ILE A 181 0.08 3.45 -8.63
N GLY A 182 -0.76 3.15 -7.64
CA GLY A 182 -0.96 1.78 -7.16
C GLY A 182 -1.67 1.66 -5.82
N ASP A 183 -1.72 0.44 -5.27
CA ASP A 183 -2.41 0.15 -4.00
C ASP A 183 -1.63 0.61 -2.76
N SER A 184 -1.95 0.05 -1.58
CA SER A 184 -1.22 0.37 -0.35
C SER A 184 0.27 0.07 -0.45
N VAL A 185 0.68 -0.97 -1.18
CA VAL A 185 2.10 -1.29 -1.38
C VAL A 185 2.74 -0.27 -2.32
N GLY A 186 2.01 0.16 -3.36
CA GLY A 186 2.42 1.29 -4.20
C GLY A 186 2.67 2.56 -3.38
N MET A 187 1.81 2.85 -2.39
CA MET A 187 2.01 3.99 -1.49
C MET A 187 3.21 3.81 -0.55
N GLN A 188 3.50 2.58 -0.09
CA GLN A 188 4.73 2.32 0.67
C GLN A 188 5.99 2.67 -0.16
N PHE A 189 5.99 2.35 -1.46
CA PHE A 189 7.09 2.73 -2.35
C PHE A 189 7.15 4.23 -2.62
N HIS A 190 6.00 4.89 -2.70
CA HIS A 190 5.94 6.35 -2.85
C HIS A 190 6.53 7.07 -1.62
N GLU A 191 6.07 6.74 -0.41
CA GLU A 191 6.59 7.31 0.84
C GLU A 191 8.11 7.09 0.96
N LEU A 192 8.57 5.91 0.56
CA LEU A 192 9.98 5.55 0.54
C LEU A 192 10.80 6.34 -0.50
N LEU A 193 10.22 6.62 -1.66
CA LEU A 193 10.87 7.43 -2.69
C LEU A 193 10.91 8.91 -2.26
N GLU A 194 9.87 9.39 -1.61
CA GLU A 194 9.82 10.73 -1.02
C GLU A 194 10.95 10.92 0.01
N GLU A 195 11.09 9.97 0.94
CA GLU A 195 12.18 9.93 1.92
C GLU A 195 13.55 9.96 1.24
N ALA A 196 13.74 9.15 0.20
CA ALA A 196 15.00 9.08 -0.53
C ALA A 196 15.33 10.36 -1.30
N LEU A 197 14.32 11.08 -1.78
CA LEU A 197 14.47 12.32 -2.53
C LEU A 197 14.85 13.50 -1.64
N GLN A 198 14.54 13.43 -0.34
CA GLN A 198 14.71 14.50 0.64
C GLN A 198 14.02 15.83 0.23
N PRO A 199 13.63 16.68 1.18
CA PRO A 199 13.32 18.05 0.83
C PRO A 199 14.61 18.73 0.32
N PRO A 200 14.51 19.70 -0.61
CA PRO A 200 15.66 20.47 -1.04
C PRO A 200 16.36 21.00 0.20
N THR A 201 17.65 20.71 0.32
CA THR A 201 18.43 21.15 1.48
C THR A 201 18.37 22.67 1.55
N THR A 202 17.49 23.20 2.39
CA THR A 202 17.58 24.58 2.82
C THR A 202 18.90 24.64 3.53
N THR A 203 19.88 25.27 2.90
CA THR A 203 21.26 25.41 3.37
C THR A 203 21.12 25.91 4.81
N SER A 204 21.27 24.96 5.75
CA SER A 204 20.69 25.10 7.07
C SER A 204 21.41 26.24 7.75
N THR A 205 20.73 27.38 7.83
CA THR A 205 21.15 28.47 8.67
C THR A 205 20.82 28.01 10.09
N SER A 206 21.66 27.11 10.63
CA SER A 206 21.70 26.57 12.00
C SER A 206 20.53 27.04 12.89
N ILE A 207 19.36 26.44 12.70
CA ILE A 207 18.21 26.67 13.57
C ILE A 207 18.40 25.75 14.79
N THR A 208 18.67 26.32 15.95
CA THR A 208 18.96 25.62 17.21
C THR A 208 17.71 25.10 17.95
N THR A 209 16.60 24.84 17.25
CA THR A 209 15.38 24.31 17.87
C THR A 209 15.43 22.78 17.99
N THR A 210 14.79 22.26 19.04
CA THR A 210 14.72 20.83 19.37
C THR A 210 14.19 19.99 18.20
N VAL A 211 14.90 18.90 17.88
CA VAL A 211 14.83 18.15 16.61
C VAL A 211 13.43 17.62 16.28
N ALA A 212 12.66 17.16 17.26
CA ALA A 212 11.37 16.49 17.01
C ALA A 212 10.25 17.43 16.54
N ASP A 213 10.17 18.66 17.07
CA ASP A 213 9.15 19.63 16.67
C ASP A 213 9.57 20.40 15.40
N ALA A 214 10.86 20.40 15.08
CA ALA A 214 11.42 21.11 13.93
C ALA A 214 11.20 20.36 12.61
N GLU A 215 11.16 19.02 12.62
CA GLU A 215 10.99 18.20 11.40
C GLU A 215 9.55 18.25 10.85
N ASP A 216 8.54 18.05 11.70
CA ASP A 216 7.13 18.22 11.32
C ASP A 216 6.86 19.67 10.89
N ALA A 217 7.49 20.64 11.57
CA ALA A 217 7.42 22.03 11.17
C ALA A 217 8.08 22.28 9.82
N LEU A 218 9.21 21.64 9.46
CA LEU A 218 9.91 21.85 8.17
C LEU A 218 9.14 21.26 6.98
N LEU A 219 8.54 20.08 7.18
CA LEU A 219 7.69 19.44 6.18
C LEU A 219 6.41 20.25 5.92
N GLN A 220 5.82 20.84 6.97
CA GLN A 220 4.60 21.64 6.88
C GLN A 220 4.87 23.12 6.53
N SER A 221 5.99 23.71 6.94
CA SER A 221 6.23 25.16 6.82
C SER A 221 6.57 25.61 5.41
N ASN A 222 7.01 24.69 4.55
CA ASN A 222 7.47 25.02 3.20
C ASN A 222 6.51 24.58 2.10
N ASN A 223 5.31 24.08 2.43
CA ASN A 223 4.40 23.43 1.48
C ASN A 223 5.09 22.36 0.63
N TYR A 224 6.16 21.73 1.15
CA TYR A 224 6.93 20.72 0.43
C TYR A 224 6.01 19.57 0.03
N ARG A 225 5.24 19.06 0.98
CA ARG A 225 4.26 17.99 0.76
C ARG A 225 2.85 18.51 1.00
N VAL A 226 1.95 18.22 0.06
CA VAL A 226 0.53 18.50 0.18
C VAL A 226 -0.24 17.21 -0.04
N VAL A 227 -1.02 16.81 0.97
CA VAL A 227 -1.96 15.69 0.89
C VAL A 227 -3.35 16.24 0.59
N TYR A 228 -3.84 16.01 -0.62
CA TYR A 228 -5.16 16.50 -1.06
C TYR A 228 -6.30 15.62 -0.58
N GLN A 229 -6.04 14.31 -0.43
CA GLN A 229 -7.07 13.35 -0.05
C GLN A 229 -6.48 12.20 0.77
N ASN A 230 -7.15 11.88 1.87
CA ASN A 230 -6.93 10.66 2.64
C ASN A 230 -8.00 9.59 2.33
N ALA A 231 -7.59 8.34 2.35
CA ALA A 231 -8.41 7.13 2.37
C ALA A 231 -8.72 6.72 3.82
N TRP A 232 -9.28 5.52 4.01
CA TRP A 232 -9.52 4.95 5.35
C TRP A 232 -8.24 4.93 6.18
N GLY A 233 -8.38 5.15 7.49
CA GLY A 233 -7.28 5.01 8.44
C GLY A 233 -6.11 5.95 8.17
N ASP A 234 -6.39 7.15 7.68
CA ASP A 234 -5.43 8.22 7.39
C ASP A 234 -4.36 7.84 6.36
N HIS A 235 -4.64 6.83 5.53
CA HIS A 235 -3.76 6.49 4.42
C HIS A 235 -3.91 7.50 3.30
N GLU A 236 -2.82 8.06 2.80
CA GLU A 236 -2.87 9.03 1.72
C GLU A 236 -3.42 8.39 0.42
N THR A 237 -4.23 9.17 -0.29
CA THR A 237 -4.76 8.80 -1.62
C THR A 237 -4.18 9.66 -2.71
N VAL A 238 -4.11 10.95 -2.46
CA VAL A 238 -3.62 11.94 -3.42
C VAL A 238 -2.66 12.86 -2.69
N SER A 239 -1.40 12.84 -3.08
CA SER A 239 -0.38 13.72 -2.51
C SER A 239 0.63 14.16 -3.56
N VAL A 240 1.24 15.32 -3.33
CA VAL A 240 2.32 15.89 -4.15
C VAL A 240 3.40 16.44 -3.23
N SER A 241 4.65 16.14 -3.56
CA SER A 241 5.86 16.60 -2.88
C SER A 241 6.72 17.35 -3.89
N ALA A 242 6.84 18.67 -3.74
CA ALA A 242 7.55 19.55 -4.67
C ALA A 242 8.01 20.88 -4.03
N PRO A 243 9.17 21.43 -4.45
CA PRO A 243 10.18 20.74 -5.25
C PRO A 243 10.87 19.66 -4.42
N VAL A 244 11.32 18.57 -5.05
CA VAL A 244 12.22 17.59 -4.42
C VAL A 244 13.69 18.00 -4.60
N ASP A 245 14.65 17.33 -3.95
CA ASP A 245 16.07 17.61 -4.20
C ASP A 245 16.39 17.40 -5.69
N GLY A 246 16.98 18.43 -6.32
CA GLY A 246 17.17 18.53 -7.76
C GLY A 246 16.09 19.33 -8.50
N GLY A 247 15.00 19.74 -7.85
CA GLY A 247 13.99 20.66 -8.39
C GLY A 247 12.80 20.00 -9.08
N GLY A 248 12.70 18.67 -9.05
CA GLY A 248 11.59 17.90 -9.62
C GLY A 248 10.33 17.91 -8.76
N ALA A 249 9.43 16.97 -9.03
CA ALA A 249 8.22 16.74 -8.22
C ALA A 249 7.94 15.24 -8.08
N LEU A 250 7.36 14.83 -6.96
CA LEU A 250 6.86 13.48 -6.74
C LEU A 250 5.36 13.54 -6.43
N ALA A 251 4.55 12.73 -7.09
CA ALA A 251 3.12 12.63 -6.78
C ALA A 251 2.71 11.19 -6.50
N ALA A 252 1.62 11.02 -5.74
CA ALA A 252 0.97 9.74 -5.50
C ALA A 252 -0.49 9.80 -5.90
N LEU A 253 -0.95 8.73 -6.56
CA LEU A 253 -2.36 8.43 -6.75
C LEU A 253 -2.60 6.97 -6.34
N ARG A 254 -3.15 6.80 -5.13
CA ARG A 254 -3.51 5.48 -4.63
C ARG A 254 -4.74 4.95 -5.37
N MET A 255 -4.64 3.74 -5.88
CA MET A 255 -5.72 3.04 -6.57
C MET A 255 -5.77 1.57 -6.15
N THR A 256 -6.95 1.06 -5.83
CA THR A 256 -7.21 -0.38 -5.68
C THR A 256 -7.58 -1.05 -7.01
N GLY A 257 -7.81 -0.25 -8.06
CA GLY A 257 -8.12 -0.68 -9.43
C GLY A 257 -7.09 -0.29 -10.47
N LEU A 258 -7.31 -0.73 -11.70
CA LEU A 258 -6.59 -0.19 -12.86
C LEU A 258 -7.13 1.21 -13.20
N LEU A 259 -6.25 2.09 -13.68
CA LEU A 259 -6.62 3.42 -14.16
C LEU A 259 -7.30 3.29 -15.53
N LEU A 260 -8.61 3.06 -15.56
CA LEU A 260 -9.37 2.83 -16.79
C LEU A 260 -10.45 3.88 -16.99
N GLU A 261 -10.83 4.13 -18.25
CA GLU A 261 -11.88 5.09 -18.57
C GLU A 261 -13.24 4.68 -17.99
N GLU A 262 -13.53 3.38 -17.95
CA GLU A 262 -14.73 2.82 -17.30
C GLU A 262 -14.77 3.08 -15.77
N GLY A 263 -13.62 3.40 -15.15
CA GLY A 263 -13.48 3.79 -13.75
C GLY A 263 -13.59 5.30 -13.50
N ARG A 264 -13.64 6.14 -14.55
CA ARG A 264 -13.70 7.61 -14.42
C ARG A 264 -15.00 8.06 -13.75
N GLY A 265 -14.89 8.88 -12.70
CA GLY A 265 -16.02 9.44 -11.97
C GLY A 265 -16.82 8.41 -11.17
N GLN A 266 -16.34 7.17 -11.07
CA GLN A 266 -16.99 6.09 -10.34
C GLN A 266 -16.66 6.17 -8.83
N ALA A 267 -16.70 5.02 -8.15
CA ALA A 267 -16.31 4.92 -6.76
C ALA A 267 -14.91 5.53 -6.53
N PRO A 268 -14.63 6.08 -5.34
CA PRO A 268 -13.32 6.60 -5.01
C PRO A 268 -12.19 5.62 -5.35
N PRO A 269 -10.96 6.10 -5.64
CA PRO A 269 -9.82 5.26 -6.03
C PRO A 269 -9.51 4.10 -5.13
N ASN A 270 -9.90 4.23 -3.89
CA ASN A 270 -9.63 3.30 -2.82
C ASN A 270 -10.81 2.32 -2.59
N ALA A 271 -11.97 2.49 -3.26
CA ALA A 271 -13.11 1.60 -3.08
C ALA A 271 -12.75 0.13 -3.36
N GLY A 272 -13.27 -0.78 -2.53
CA GLY A 272 -13.10 -2.23 -2.74
C GLY A 272 -13.71 -2.70 -4.08
N PRO A 273 -13.45 -3.95 -4.48
CA PRO A 273 -14.02 -4.50 -5.71
C PRO A 273 -15.53 -4.45 -5.72
N ASN A 274 -16.08 -3.96 -6.83
CA ASN A 274 -17.45 -4.18 -7.21
C ASN A 274 -17.53 -5.26 -8.29
N LYS A 275 -18.66 -5.96 -8.37
CA LYS A 275 -18.85 -7.10 -9.28
C LYS A 275 -18.76 -6.75 -10.77
N LYS A 276 -18.81 -5.48 -11.16
CA LYS A 276 -18.90 -5.05 -12.57
C LYS A 276 -17.59 -4.52 -13.14
N ASN A 277 -16.82 -3.76 -12.36
CA ASN A 277 -15.67 -2.99 -12.85
C ASN A 277 -14.34 -3.47 -12.23
N GLY A 278 -14.40 -4.34 -11.20
CA GLY A 278 -13.26 -4.60 -10.32
C GLY A 278 -13.21 -3.61 -9.15
N ALA A 279 -12.05 -3.49 -8.52
CA ALA A 279 -11.79 -2.53 -7.43
C ALA A 279 -11.50 -1.12 -7.95
N GLY A 280 -11.86 -0.12 -7.15
CA GLY A 280 -11.56 1.30 -7.37
C GLY A 280 -12.16 1.96 -8.62
N GLY A 281 -12.21 3.29 -8.60
CA GLY A 281 -12.38 4.14 -9.78
C GLY A 281 -11.30 5.23 -9.79
N TRP A 282 -11.52 6.35 -10.46
CA TRP A 282 -10.70 7.54 -10.26
C TRP A 282 -11.50 8.80 -10.57
N LEU A 283 -11.13 9.90 -9.93
CA LEU A 283 -11.85 11.16 -10.02
C LEU A 283 -11.01 12.18 -10.83
N PRO A 284 -11.57 12.81 -11.88
CA PRO A 284 -10.87 13.87 -12.62
C PRO A 284 -10.35 15.00 -11.73
N GLU A 285 -11.05 15.28 -10.63
CA GLU A 285 -10.66 16.29 -9.65
C GLU A 285 -9.30 15.96 -9.02
N TYR A 286 -8.99 14.68 -8.78
CA TYR A 286 -7.70 14.25 -8.21
C TYR A 286 -6.57 14.41 -9.21
N VAL A 287 -6.81 14.09 -10.49
CA VAL A 287 -5.85 14.35 -11.57
C VAL A 287 -5.56 15.84 -11.65
N GLN A 288 -6.61 16.68 -11.63
CA GLN A 288 -6.45 18.12 -11.72
C GLN A 288 -5.73 18.73 -10.52
N GLN A 289 -5.99 18.24 -9.30
CA GLN A 289 -5.29 18.66 -8.09
C GLN A 289 -3.78 18.41 -8.19
N ILE A 290 -3.40 17.23 -8.69
CA ILE A 290 -1.99 16.88 -8.89
C ILE A 290 -1.35 17.80 -9.95
N LEU A 291 -1.97 17.94 -11.11
CA LEU A 291 -1.40 18.71 -12.23
C LEU A 291 -1.34 20.22 -11.96
N ASN A 292 -2.32 20.76 -11.23
CA ASN A 292 -2.37 22.18 -10.86
C ASN A 292 -1.55 22.50 -9.61
N HIS A 293 -0.90 21.52 -8.98
CA HIS A 293 -0.05 21.79 -7.84
C HIS A 293 1.07 22.76 -8.26
N THR A 294 1.17 23.89 -7.55
CA THR A 294 2.19 24.91 -7.78
C THR A 294 3.22 24.91 -6.67
N TYR A 295 4.50 25.00 -7.02
CA TYR A 295 5.62 25.05 -6.09
C TYR A 295 6.63 26.12 -6.51
N ASN A 296 7.41 26.63 -5.57
CA ASN A 296 8.42 27.64 -5.85
C ASN A 296 9.75 26.97 -6.15
N THR A 297 10.37 27.33 -7.26
CA THR A 297 11.73 26.90 -7.62
C THR A 297 12.72 28.03 -7.38
N VAL A 298 13.89 27.69 -6.82
CA VAL A 298 14.99 28.64 -6.61
C VAL A 298 16.03 28.41 -7.70
N THR A 299 16.14 29.34 -8.63
CA THR A 299 17.22 29.31 -9.63
C THR A 299 18.53 29.75 -8.98
N THR A 300 19.57 28.94 -9.09
CA THR A 300 20.86 29.13 -8.40
C THR A 300 21.73 30.26 -8.97
N ASN A 301 21.31 30.94 -10.03
CA ASN A 301 22.13 31.93 -10.72
C ASN A 301 21.86 33.36 -10.21
N THR A 302 22.64 33.78 -9.20
CA THR A 302 22.96 35.19 -8.84
C THR A 302 21.85 36.14 -8.38
N THR A 303 20.58 35.92 -8.71
CA THR A 303 19.44 36.66 -8.16
C THR A 303 18.38 35.65 -7.73
N ARG A 304 18.14 35.53 -6.43
CA ARG A 304 17.15 34.61 -5.85
C ARG A 304 15.73 35.14 -6.13
N THR A 305 15.29 35.04 -7.37
CA THR A 305 13.89 35.26 -7.73
C THR A 305 13.21 33.90 -7.70
N ALA A 306 12.28 33.71 -6.76
CA ALA A 306 11.47 32.51 -6.73
C ALA A 306 10.53 32.51 -7.95
N LYS A 307 10.64 31.50 -8.82
CA LYS A 307 9.68 31.28 -9.92
C LYS A 307 8.70 30.21 -9.47
N THR A 308 7.41 30.58 -9.40
CA THR A 308 6.33 29.61 -9.18
C THR A 308 6.14 28.78 -10.44
N LYS A 309 6.21 27.46 -10.31
CA LYS A 309 5.96 26.49 -11.39
C LYS A 309 4.76 25.61 -11.01
N ALA A 310 3.97 25.21 -12.00
CA ALA A 310 2.98 24.15 -11.84
C ALA A 310 3.60 22.79 -12.22
N VAL A 311 3.03 21.68 -11.75
CA VAL A 311 3.46 20.34 -12.14
C VAL A 311 3.18 20.09 -13.62
N GLU A 312 1.95 20.33 -14.08
CA GLU A 312 1.44 20.26 -15.47
C GLU A 312 1.51 18.89 -16.17
N SER A 313 2.56 18.11 -15.93
CA SER A 313 2.84 16.81 -16.53
C SER A 313 3.93 16.07 -15.76
N PHE A 314 4.05 14.76 -16.01
CA PHE A 314 5.07 13.91 -15.41
C PHE A 314 6.00 13.33 -16.46
N ASP A 315 7.29 13.24 -16.13
CA ASP A 315 8.30 12.63 -16.99
C ASP A 315 8.21 11.09 -16.93
N ALA A 316 7.91 10.55 -15.74
CA ALA A 316 7.85 9.12 -15.50
C ALA A 316 6.73 8.72 -14.54
N MET A 317 6.26 7.47 -14.69
CA MET A 317 5.33 6.82 -13.78
C MET A 317 5.95 5.58 -13.14
N ILE A 318 5.68 5.36 -11.85
CA ILE A 318 5.91 4.08 -11.18
C ILE A 318 4.54 3.42 -11.03
N PHE A 319 4.32 2.33 -11.75
CA PHE A 319 3.03 1.66 -11.82
C PHE A 319 3.06 0.33 -11.06
N ARG A 320 2.38 0.31 -9.91
CA ARG A 320 2.12 -0.90 -9.14
C ARG A 320 0.71 -1.39 -9.43
N ILE A 321 0.61 -2.52 -10.12
CA ILE A 321 -0.66 -3.20 -10.38
C ILE A 321 -1.25 -3.66 -9.02
N PRO A 322 -2.51 -3.30 -8.69
CA PRO A 322 -3.09 -3.51 -7.37
C PRO A 322 -3.61 -4.95 -7.19
N HIS A 323 -2.71 -5.92 -7.31
CA HIS A 323 -2.98 -7.35 -7.22
C HIS A 323 -3.58 -7.79 -5.86
N GLY A 324 -3.48 -7.00 -4.79
CA GLY A 324 -4.22 -7.29 -3.55
C GLY A 324 -5.74 -7.07 -3.64
N TRP A 325 -6.19 -6.40 -4.69
CA TRP A 325 -7.56 -5.90 -4.85
C TRP A 325 -8.21 -6.33 -6.16
N LEU A 326 -7.41 -6.74 -7.14
CA LEU A 326 -7.86 -7.24 -8.44
C LEU A 326 -7.47 -8.69 -8.60
N SER A 327 -8.43 -9.57 -8.92
CA SER A 327 -8.12 -10.94 -9.32
C SER A 327 -7.23 -11.01 -10.55
N LEU A 328 -6.38 -12.03 -10.61
CA LEU A 328 -5.45 -12.27 -11.72
C LEU A 328 -6.15 -12.26 -13.09
N ASN A 329 -7.33 -12.85 -13.20
CA ASN A 329 -8.11 -12.88 -14.44
C ASN A 329 -8.63 -11.49 -14.89
N LEU A 330 -8.61 -10.47 -14.02
CA LEU A 330 -8.94 -9.09 -14.36
C LEU A 330 -7.70 -8.28 -14.77
N ILE A 331 -6.49 -8.82 -14.55
CA ILE A 331 -5.21 -8.23 -14.94
C ILE A 331 -4.85 -8.78 -16.33
N THR A 332 -5.59 -8.37 -17.35
CA THR A 332 -5.32 -8.76 -18.74
C THR A 332 -4.39 -7.77 -19.42
N ARG A 333 -3.72 -8.21 -20.48
CA ARG A 333 -2.85 -7.35 -21.30
C ARG A 333 -3.59 -6.11 -21.79
N GLU A 334 -4.80 -6.29 -22.32
CA GLU A 334 -5.59 -5.22 -22.92
C GLU A 334 -5.95 -4.14 -21.89
N ARG A 335 -6.27 -4.56 -20.66
CA ARG A 335 -6.59 -3.60 -19.58
C ARG A 335 -5.34 -2.90 -19.05
N LEU A 336 -4.19 -3.58 -19.00
CA LEU A 336 -2.92 -2.92 -18.66
C LEU A 336 -2.52 -1.90 -19.72
N GLU A 337 -2.63 -2.25 -21.00
CA GLU A 337 -2.37 -1.33 -22.12
C GLU A 337 -3.31 -0.13 -22.07
N ALA A 338 -4.63 -0.35 -21.89
CA ALA A 338 -5.59 0.73 -21.73
C ALA A 338 -5.26 1.64 -20.54
N SER A 339 -4.80 1.06 -19.43
CA SER A 339 -4.40 1.82 -18.25
C SER A 339 -3.17 2.69 -18.48
N LEU A 340 -2.19 2.19 -19.23
CA LEU A 340 -0.96 2.92 -19.56
C LEU A 340 -1.22 4.02 -20.59
N LEU A 341 -2.08 3.78 -21.58
CA LEU A 341 -2.53 4.79 -22.54
C LEU A 341 -3.27 5.92 -21.85
N LEU A 342 -4.20 5.59 -20.95
CA LEU A 342 -4.93 6.62 -20.19
C LEU A 342 -4.00 7.39 -19.24
N ALA A 343 -3.02 6.72 -18.61
CA ALA A 343 -2.02 7.42 -17.81
C ALA A 343 -1.20 8.41 -18.64
N ARG A 344 -0.81 8.03 -19.87
CA ARG A 344 -0.13 8.92 -20.82
C ARG A 344 -1.00 10.12 -21.21
N GLU A 345 -2.28 9.89 -21.50
CA GLU A 345 -3.23 10.96 -21.81
C GLU A 345 -3.40 11.94 -20.64
N LEU A 346 -3.60 11.43 -19.43
CA LEU A 346 -3.91 12.25 -18.26
C LEU A 346 -2.70 12.96 -17.68
N PHE A 347 -1.54 12.30 -17.64
CA PHE A 347 -0.37 12.78 -16.92
C PHE A 347 0.78 13.19 -17.84
N GLY A 348 0.67 12.97 -19.15
CA GLY A 348 1.73 13.30 -20.10
C GLY A 348 2.98 12.44 -19.97
N ILE A 349 2.89 11.26 -19.34
CA ILE A 349 4.04 10.40 -19.08
C ILE A 349 4.61 9.79 -20.36
N ASN A 350 5.94 9.76 -20.45
CA ASN A 350 6.64 9.12 -21.57
C ASN A 350 7.33 7.81 -21.17
N THR A 351 7.57 7.61 -19.88
CA THR A 351 8.16 6.38 -19.33
C THR A 351 7.29 5.84 -18.21
N ALA A 352 7.16 4.52 -18.12
CA ALA A 352 6.57 3.87 -16.96
C ALA A 352 7.41 2.68 -16.48
N ILE A 353 7.69 2.63 -15.17
CA ILE A 353 8.25 1.45 -14.51
C ILE A 353 7.08 0.58 -14.04
N VAL A 354 6.95 -0.61 -14.61
CA VAL A 354 5.94 -1.60 -14.25
C VAL A 354 6.57 -2.68 -13.39
N GLN A 355 5.91 -3.00 -12.27
CA GLN A 355 6.42 -3.99 -11.33
C GLN A 355 5.76 -5.35 -11.57
N THR A 356 6.55 -6.42 -11.53
CA THR A 356 5.98 -7.78 -11.45
C THR A 356 5.18 -7.96 -10.16
N LEU A 357 4.21 -8.86 -10.20
CA LEU A 357 3.37 -9.23 -9.07
C LEU A 357 4.14 -10.16 -8.15
N PHE A 358 4.12 -9.87 -6.86
CA PHE A 358 4.60 -10.80 -5.83
C PHE A 358 3.42 -11.59 -5.25
N LEU A 359 3.76 -12.65 -4.51
CA LEU A 359 2.87 -13.40 -3.63
C LEU A 359 2.15 -12.49 -2.63
N ASN A 360 1.02 -11.91 -3.03
CA ASN A 360 0.15 -11.14 -2.16
C ASN A 360 -0.96 -12.05 -1.63
N MET A 361 -1.04 -12.19 -0.31
CA MET A 361 -1.80 -13.26 0.33
C MET A 361 -2.81 -12.66 1.28
N ILE A 362 -4.05 -12.62 0.83
CA ILE A 362 -5.14 -11.95 1.53
C ILE A 362 -6.31 -12.93 1.58
N ASN A 363 -6.61 -13.60 2.69
CA ASN A 363 -7.81 -14.46 2.74
C ASN A 363 -9.13 -13.68 2.55
N ASN A 364 -10.04 -14.23 1.73
CA ASN A 364 -11.35 -13.63 1.41
C ASN A 364 -12.51 -14.10 2.34
N GLU A 365 -13.39 -13.15 2.65
CA GLU A 365 -14.83 -13.11 3.01
C GLU A 365 -15.40 -14.11 4.01
N ARG A 366 -15.09 -15.41 3.93
CA ARG A 366 -15.85 -16.40 4.71
C ARG A 366 -15.59 -16.32 6.22
N GLU A 367 -14.44 -15.81 6.63
CA GLU A 367 -14.12 -15.58 8.05
C GLU A 367 -14.51 -14.18 8.55
N ALA A 368 -14.64 -13.19 7.67
CA ALA A 368 -15.16 -11.87 8.05
C ALA A 368 -16.63 -11.96 8.49
N PHE A 369 -17.42 -12.84 7.86
CA PHE A 369 -18.80 -13.11 8.28
C PHE A 369 -18.89 -13.80 9.66
N ASN A 370 -17.94 -14.69 10.01
CA ASN A 370 -17.95 -15.34 11.32
C ASN A 370 -17.59 -14.37 12.48
N VAL A 371 -16.84 -13.29 12.19
CA VAL A 371 -16.56 -12.24 13.20
C VAL A 371 -17.79 -11.37 13.46
N LEU A 372 -18.63 -11.15 12.44
CA LEU A 372 -19.90 -10.42 12.59
C LEU A 372 -20.93 -11.24 13.40
N ASP A 373 -20.95 -12.57 13.28
CA ASP A 373 -21.83 -13.41 14.11
C ASP A 373 -21.46 -13.34 15.61
N ILE A 374 -20.18 -13.15 15.94
CA ILE A 374 -19.72 -12.96 17.33
C ILE A 374 -20.11 -11.58 17.88
N GLU A 375 -20.07 -10.52 17.07
CA GLU A 375 -20.56 -9.19 17.48
C GLU A 375 -22.10 -9.12 17.56
N TYR A 376 -22.81 -9.85 16.69
CA TYR A 376 -24.27 -9.95 16.73
C TYR A 376 -24.76 -10.72 17.96
N LEU A 377 -24.05 -11.79 18.36
CA LEU A 377 -24.30 -12.49 19.62
C LEU A 377 -24.01 -11.61 20.84
N PHE A 378 -22.96 -10.78 20.80
CA PHE A 378 -22.60 -9.88 21.90
C PHE A 378 -23.60 -8.73 22.08
N LEU A 379 -24.17 -8.19 20.99
CA LEU A 379 -25.24 -7.18 21.03
C LEU A 379 -26.59 -7.79 21.46
N ARG A 380 -26.85 -9.05 21.10
CA ARG A 380 -28.06 -9.78 21.48
C ARG A 380 -28.10 -10.14 22.97
N GLU A 381 -26.95 -10.40 23.59
CA GLU A 381 -26.87 -10.76 25.01
C GLU A 381 -26.71 -9.56 25.95
N ASN A 382 -26.30 -8.38 25.46
CA ASN A 382 -26.08 -7.19 26.29
C ASN A 382 -27.09 -6.03 26.08
N CYS A 383 -28.13 -6.20 25.26
CA CYS A 383 -29.26 -5.28 25.27
C CYS A 383 -30.16 -5.58 26.48
N LEU A 384 -29.85 -4.93 27.60
CA LEU A 384 -30.72 -4.79 28.77
C LEU A 384 -32.17 -4.43 28.36
N PRO A 385 -33.19 -4.97 29.04
CA PRO A 385 -34.57 -4.71 28.68
C PRO A 385 -34.92 -3.25 29.00
N VAL A 386 -35.36 -2.51 27.98
CA VAL A 386 -35.92 -1.15 28.04
C VAL A 386 -37.23 -1.07 28.84
N ASN A 387 -37.58 -2.11 29.60
CA ASN A 387 -38.81 -2.19 30.38
C ASN A 387 -38.73 -1.50 31.75
N LEU A 388 -37.57 -0.96 32.15
CA LEU A 388 -37.40 -0.31 33.46
C LEU A 388 -37.50 1.23 33.44
N ILE A 389 -37.76 1.86 32.29
CA ILE A 389 -37.89 3.33 32.21
C ILE A 389 -39.35 3.80 32.06
N VAL A 390 -40.29 2.91 31.69
CA VAL A 390 -41.67 3.34 31.39
C VAL A 390 -42.60 3.33 32.62
N SER A 391 -42.26 2.64 33.71
CA SER A 391 -43.19 2.52 34.85
C SER A 391 -43.20 3.70 35.84
N SER A 392 -42.41 4.77 35.62
CA SER A 392 -42.48 5.96 36.49
C SER A 392 -43.20 7.16 35.88
N ILE A 393 -43.66 7.07 34.62
CA ILE A 393 -44.23 8.23 33.90
C ILE A 393 -45.77 8.26 33.92
N TYR A 394 -46.43 7.16 34.27
CA TYR A 394 -47.91 7.09 34.21
C TYR A 394 -48.57 7.03 35.58
N SER A 395 -48.54 8.16 36.29
CA SER A 395 -49.57 8.49 37.28
C SER A 395 -49.72 10.01 37.47
N ASN A 396 -50.06 10.75 36.42
CA ASN A 396 -50.94 11.92 36.52
C ASN A 396 -51.24 12.54 35.15
N SER A 397 -52.52 12.60 34.83
CA SER A 397 -53.10 13.28 33.69
C SER A 397 -53.08 14.79 33.90
N ASN A 398 -52.07 15.46 33.34
CA ASN A 398 -52.12 16.80 32.73
C ASN A 398 -50.70 17.27 32.42
N SER A 399 -50.15 16.86 31.27
CA SER A 399 -48.90 17.44 30.77
C SER A 399 -48.70 17.07 29.30
N LEU A 400 -49.20 17.92 28.41
CA LEU A 400 -48.79 17.97 27.00
C LEU A 400 -47.25 18.12 26.87
N PHE A 401 -46.60 18.62 27.92
CA PHE A 401 -45.16 18.80 28.04
C PHE A 401 -44.37 17.48 28.21
N ALA A 402 -44.95 16.45 28.86
CA ALA A 402 -44.31 15.13 29.05
C ALA A 402 -44.32 14.27 27.76
N MET A 403 -45.32 14.46 26.90
CA MET A 403 -45.37 13.82 25.58
C MET A 403 -44.39 14.46 24.59
N ILE A 404 -44.24 15.79 24.63
CA ILE A 404 -43.25 16.49 23.78
C ILE A 404 -41.83 16.10 24.16
N THR A 405 -41.53 15.97 25.46
CA THR A 405 -40.20 15.54 25.95
C THR A 405 -39.89 14.08 25.63
N THR A 406 -40.86 13.16 25.69
CA THR A 406 -40.64 11.75 25.31
C THR A 406 -40.45 11.57 23.78
N SER A 407 -41.12 12.41 22.97
CA SER A 407 -40.95 12.44 21.52
C SER A 407 -39.59 13.03 21.09
N LEU A 408 -39.11 14.07 21.79
CA LEU A 408 -37.74 14.56 21.63
C LEU A 408 -36.69 13.53 22.09
N TYR A 409 -37.01 12.73 23.11
CA TYR A 409 -36.11 11.67 23.58
C TYR A 409 -36.02 10.49 22.61
N LEU A 410 -37.13 10.06 21.99
CA LEU A 410 -37.13 8.99 20.99
C LEU A 410 -36.56 9.43 19.64
N ASN A 411 -36.72 10.70 19.24
CA ASN A 411 -36.05 11.25 18.05
C ASN A 411 -34.52 11.36 18.26
N HIS A 412 -34.10 11.65 19.50
CA HIS A 412 -32.69 11.61 19.90
C HIS A 412 -32.13 10.18 19.90
N TYR A 413 -32.91 9.16 20.34
CA TYR A 413 -32.51 7.76 20.28
C TYR A 413 -32.59 7.14 18.88
N ALA A 414 -33.49 7.59 18.00
CA ALA A 414 -33.56 7.13 16.61
C ALA A 414 -32.43 7.71 15.75
N ARG A 415 -32.02 8.97 15.96
CA ARG A 415 -30.79 9.51 15.36
C ARG A 415 -29.54 8.84 15.92
N TYR A 416 -29.57 8.42 17.17
CA TYR A 416 -28.50 7.65 17.80
C TYR A 416 -28.39 6.23 17.21
N TYR A 417 -29.50 5.49 17.03
CA TYR A 417 -29.51 4.16 16.43
C TYR A 417 -29.32 4.16 14.90
N VAL A 418 -29.81 5.16 14.17
CA VAL A 418 -29.53 5.30 12.72
C VAL A 418 -28.06 5.67 12.49
N ARG A 419 -27.42 6.44 13.38
CA ARG A 419 -25.96 6.68 13.33
C ARG A 419 -25.16 5.42 13.71
N ILE A 420 -25.66 4.61 14.64
CA ILE A 420 -25.04 3.31 15.00
C ILE A 420 -25.20 2.30 13.86
N ILE A 421 -26.38 2.17 13.23
CA ILE A 421 -26.63 1.24 12.12
C ILE A 421 -25.98 1.75 10.83
N TYR A 422 -25.88 3.06 10.58
CA TYR A 422 -25.11 3.61 9.45
C TYR A 422 -23.61 3.45 9.66
N ASN A 423 -23.09 3.57 10.89
CA ASN A 423 -21.71 3.22 11.20
C ASN A 423 -21.45 1.70 11.09
N ILE A 424 -22.41 0.84 11.43
CA ILE A 424 -22.30 -0.61 11.22
C ILE A 424 -22.41 -0.96 9.72
N ILE A 425 -23.29 -0.29 8.96
CA ILE A 425 -23.45 -0.47 7.51
C ILE A 425 -22.24 0.11 6.76
N VAL A 426 -21.62 1.22 7.14
CA VAL A 426 -20.33 1.67 6.56
C VAL A 426 -19.17 0.76 6.98
N ASN A 427 -19.15 0.26 8.22
CA ASN A 427 -18.19 -0.77 8.66
C ASN A 427 -18.43 -2.16 8.02
N ALA A 428 -19.62 -2.40 7.46
CA ALA A 428 -20.00 -3.62 6.74
C ALA A 428 -20.09 -3.45 5.21
N PHE A 429 -20.04 -2.22 4.67
CA PHE A 429 -20.04 -1.91 3.23
C PHE A 429 -18.65 -1.49 2.72
N SER A 430 -17.71 -1.20 3.60
CA SER A 430 -16.26 -1.28 3.31
C SER A 430 -15.70 -2.67 3.58
N THR A 431 -16.54 -3.72 3.52
CA THR A 431 -16.21 -5.15 3.51
C THR A 431 -15.35 -5.49 2.28
N ILE A 432 -14.11 -5.02 2.34
CA ILE A 432 -12.87 -5.76 2.14
C ILE A 432 -12.99 -6.99 1.25
N GLY A 433 -13.37 -6.78 -0.01
CA GLY A 433 -12.98 -7.67 -1.10
C GLY A 433 -11.50 -7.48 -1.40
N ALA A 434 -10.64 -7.63 -0.40
CA ALA A 434 -9.26 -7.84 -0.69
C ALA A 434 -9.21 -9.28 -1.23
N GLN A 435 -9.01 -9.43 -2.54
CA GLN A 435 -9.13 -10.71 -3.19
C GLN A 435 -7.86 -11.50 -2.91
N ASN A 436 -8.03 -12.68 -2.32
CA ASN A 436 -6.93 -13.63 -2.30
C ASN A 436 -6.71 -14.07 -3.74
N ASN A 437 -5.57 -13.71 -4.27
CA ASN A 437 -5.22 -14.18 -5.59
C ASN A 437 -4.38 -15.44 -5.54
N VAL A 438 -3.83 -15.83 -4.37
CA VAL A 438 -2.99 -17.03 -4.25
C VAL A 438 -3.36 -17.88 -3.03
N LYS A 439 -4.25 -18.86 -3.27
CA LYS A 439 -4.70 -19.87 -2.29
C LYS A 439 -4.15 -21.26 -2.58
N THR A 440 -3.94 -21.55 -3.85
CA THR A 440 -3.61 -22.87 -4.38
C THR A 440 -2.34 -22.83 -5.22
N ILE A 441 -1.83 -24.00 -5.60
CA ILE A 441 -0.72 -24.10 -6.55
C ILE A 441 -1.15 -23.60 -7.95
N ASP A 442 -2.41 -23.82 -8.35
CA ASP A 442 -2.91 -23.32 -9.63
C ASP A 442 -2.91 -21.80 -9.68
N ASP A 443 -3.20 -21.15 -8.55
CA ASP A 443 -3.12 -19.70 -8.44
C ASP A 443 -1.68 -19.17 -8.55
N LEU A 444 -0.69 -19.90 -8.02
CA LEU A 444 0.74 -19.59 -8.22
C LEU A 444 1.11 -19.68 -9.69
N ILE A 445 0.66 -20.74 -10.37
CA ILE A 445 0.88 -20.91 -11.81
C ILE A 445 0.25 -19.75 -12.59
N GLU A 446 -0.94 -19.29 -12.19
CA GLU A 446 -1.61 -18.15 -12.82
C GLU A 446 -0.91 -16.81 -12.54
N LEU A 447 -0.35 -16.63 -11.33
CA LEU A 447 0.49 -15.49 -10.98
C LEU A 447 1.74 -15.44 -11.89
N ASP A 448 2.40 -16.57 -12.07
CA ASP A 448 3.59 -16.68 -12.94
C ASP A 448 3.26 -16.34 -14.39
N LYS A 449 2.17 -16.90 -14.94
CA LYS A 449 1.69 -16.53 -16.28
C LYS A 449 1.37 -15.04 -16.41
N THR A 450 0.81 -14.45 -15.35
CA THR A 450 0.50 -13.01 -15.34
C THR A 450 1.78 -12.18 -15.34
N ASN A 451 2.82 -12.60 -14.61
CA ASN A 451 4.14 -11.98 -14.63
C ASN A 451 4.85 -12.12 -15.99
N ASP A 452 4.72 -13.29 -16.64
CA ASP A 452 5.22 -13.49 -18.01
C ASP A 452 4.50 -12.56 -18.99
N MET A 453 3.18 -12.41 -18.86
CA MET A 453 2.39 -11.49 -19.67
C MET A 453 2.83 -10.03 -19.46
N ILE A 454 3.05 -9.60 -18.21
CA ILE A 454 3.56 -8.26 -17.89
C ILE A 454 4.93 -8.04 -18.54
N SER A 455 5.83 -9.03 -18.43
CA SER A 455 7.17 -8.96 -19.04
C SER A 455 7.09 -8.84 -20.57
N ASN A 456 6.23 -9.65 -21.20
CA ASN A 456 5.99 -9.59 -22.65
C ASN A 456 5.38 -8.26 -23.09
N LEU A 457 4.49 -7.67 -22.27
CA LEU A 457 3.95 -6.33 -22.52
C LEU A 457 5.04 -5.26 -22.48
N VAL A 458 5.94 -5.31 -21.49
CA VAL A 458 7.07 -4.37 -21.39
C VAL A 458 7.95 -4.46 -22.64
N GLU A 459 8.36 -5.67 -23.03
CA GLU A 459 9.20 -5.88 -24.21
C GLU A 459 8.52 -5.41 -25.51
N ALA A 460 7.20 -5.67 -25.66
CA ALA A 460 6.44 -5.23 -26.82
C ALA A 460 6.21 -3.71 -26.88
N SER A 461 6.29 -3.01 -25.74
CA SER A 461 6.11 -1.55 -25.71
C SER A 461 7.21 -0.80 -26.45
N TRP A 462 8.42 -1.37 -26.54
CA TRP A 462 9.56 -0.72 -27.19
C TRP A 462 9.43 -0.68 -28.73
N GLU A 463 8.52 -1.47 -29.28
CA GLU A 463 8.19 -1.48 -30.71
C GLU A 463 6.94 -0.65 -31.02
N ARG A 464 6.32 -0.05 -30.00
CA ARG A 464 5.05 0.67 -30.08
C ARG A 464 5.22 2.12 -29.67
N SER A 465 4.85 3.04 -30.56
CA SER A 465 4.94 4.48 -30.29
C SER A 465 3.77 5.04 -29.48
N ASP A 466 2.65 4.31 -29.42
CA ASP A 466 1.43 4.73 -28.72
C ASP A 466 1.52 4.52 -27.21
N LEU A 467 2.25 3.50 -26.76
CA LEU A 467 2.54 3.26 -25.34
C LEU A 467 3.72 4.12 -24.85
N PRO A 468 3.77 4.45 -23.54
CA PRO A 468 5.01 4.96 -22.96
C PRO A 468 6.11 3.89 -23.01
N ASP A 469 7.37 4.30 -22.99
CA ASP A 469 8.51 3.39 -22.86
C ASP A 469 8.38 2.66 -21.51
N LEU A 470 8.09 1.36 -21.54
CA LEU A 470 7.94 0.58 -20.31
C LEU A 470 9.27 0.01 -19.84
N LEU A 471 9.47 -0.04 -18.53
CA LEU A 471 10.62 -0.70 -17.90
C LEU A 471 10.11 -1.66 -16.83
N LEU A 472 10.64 -2.88 -16.79
CA LEU A 472 10.26 -3.90 -15.83
C LEU A 472 11.14 -3.83 -14.58
N MET A 473 10.51 -3.69 -13.42
CA MET A 473 11.14 -4.01 -12.13
C MET A 473 10.69 -5.41 -11.70
N ASP A 474 11.61 -6.37 -11.62
CA ASP A 474 11.32 -7.76 -11.23
C ASP A 474 11.16 -7.93 -9.71
N PHE A 475 10.22 -7.16 -9.15
CA PHE A 475 9.95 -7.14 -7.72
C PHE A 475 9.32 -8.45 -7.22
N GLY A 476 8.46 -9.07 -8.03
CA GLY A 476 7.86 -10.38 -7.78
C GLY A 476 8.91 -11.48 -7.65
N GLY A 477 9.74 -11.68 -8.69
CA GLY A 477 10.79 -12.68 -8.68
C GLY A 477 11.83 -12.46 -7.57
N TRP A 478 12.12 -11.20 -7.22
CA TRP A 478 12.95 -10.88 -6.06
C TRP A 478 12.29 -11.27 -4.72
N THR A 479 11.02 -10.94 -4.54
CA THR A 479 10.25 -11.26 -3.33
C THR A 479 10.13 -12.77 -3.13
N ASP A 480 9.96 -13.53 -4.19
CA ASP A 480 9.91 -15.00 -4.14
C ASP A 480 11.25 -15.59 -3.69
N LYS A 481 12.37 -15.07 -4.22
CA LYS A 481 13.72 -15.45 -3.78
C LYS A 481 13.96 -15.09 -2.31
N LEU A 482 13.50 -13.92 -1.84
CA LEU A 482 13.58 -13.54 -0.43
C LEU A 482 12.75 -14.47 0.46
N THR A 483 11.55 -14.81 0.03
CA THR A 483 10.64 -15.73 0.74
C THR A 483 11.24 -17.12 0.83
N ASN A 484 11.82 -17.62 -0.27
CA ASN A 484 12.54 -18.89 -0.29
C ASN A 484 13.74 -18.87 0.67
N LEU A 485 14.57 -17.82 0.63
CA LEU A 485 15.70 -17.69 1.55
C LEU A 485 15.23 -17.68 3.00
N ASN A 486 14.15 -16.96 3.33
CA ASN A 486 13.60 -16.92 4.68
C ASN A 486 13.07 -18.29 5.12
N ALA A 487 12.33 -18.99 4.25
CA ALA A 487 11.86 -20.34 4.51
C ALA A 487 13.03 -21.30 4.83
N ARG A 488 14.14 -21.20 4.08
CA ARG A 488 15.34 -21.99 4.33
C ARG A 488 15.92 -21.74 5.72
N LEU A 489 16.05 -20.47 6.07
CA LEU A 489 16.63 -20.04 7.35
C LEU A 489 15.71 -20.40 8.53
N ALA A 490 14.40 -20.46 8.29
CA ALA A 490 13.40 -20.89 9.26
C ALA A 490 13.35 -22.42 9.44
N GLY A 491 14.06 -23.19 8.63
CA GLY A 491 14.09 -24.66 8.68
C GLY A 491 12.94 -25.35 7.93
N MET A 492 12.21 -24.63 7.07
CA MET A 492 11.09 -25.18 6.30
C MET A 492 11.59 -26.12 5.19
N ASP A 493 10.83 -27.19 4.95
CA ASP A 493 11.08 -28.10 3.82
C ASP A 493 10.67 -27.45 2.51
N GLN A 494 11.66 -27.21 1.64
CA GLN A 494 11.46 -26.59 0.32
C GLN A 494 11.22 -27.62 -0.78
N SER A 495 11.28 -28.92 -0.47
CA SER A 495 11.03 -29.96 -1.47
C SER A 495 9.57 -29.99 -1.94
N ALA A 496 8.65 -29.49 -1.11
CA ALA A 496 7.25 -29.30 -1.45
C ALA A 496 6.96 -27.84 -1.80
N ALA A 497 6.40 -27.56 -2.98
CA ALA A 497 6.06 -26.20 -3.42
C ALA A 497 5.04 -25.47 -2.52
N ASN A 498 4.39 -26.18 -1.60
CA ASN A 498 3.36 -25.64 -0.72
C ASN A 498 3.88 -24.83 0.47
N TYR A 499 5.20 -24.79 0.74
CA TYR A 499 5.75 -24.04 1.88
C TYR A 499 5.39 -22.54 1.83
N THR A 500 5.26 -21.97 0.62
CA THR A 500 4.81 -20.58 0.42
C THR A 500 3.32 -20.40 0.74
N LEU A 501 2.54 -21.48 0.65
CA LEU A 501 1.10 -21.54 0.94
C LEU A 501 0.79 -21.90 2.40
N GLU A 502 1.78 -22.29 3.21
CA GLU A 502 1.56 -22.52 4.65
C GLU A 502 1.24 -21.20 5.37
N ARG A 503 0.12 -21.16 6.10
CA ARG A 503 -0.45 -19.93 6.67
C ARG A 503 -0.48 -19.95 8.19
N LEU A 504 -0.45 -18.77 8.79
CA LEU A 504 -0.94 -18.60 10.17
C LEU A 504 -2.47 -18.75 10.24
N GLY A 505 -3.05 -18.90 11.43
CA GLY A 505 -4.49 -19.21 11.57
C GLY A 505 -5.38 -18.10 12.12
N CYS A 506 -4.82 -17.00 12.63
CA CYS A 506 -5.60 -16.10 13.53
C CYS A 506 -5.60 -14.64 13.10
N ALA A 507 -5.36 -14.38 11.81
CA ALA A 507 -5.50 -13.06 11.20
C ALA A 507 -6.55 -13.15 10.10
N ILE A 508 -7.29 -12.05 9.88
CA ILE A 508 -8.27 -11.91 8.79
C ILE A 508 -7.59 -12.22 7.45
N PHE A 509 -6.34 -11.78 7.31
CA PHE A 509 -5.44 -12.11 6.23
C PHE A 509 -4.24 -12.84 6.83
N PRO A 510 -4.29 -14.18 6.94
CA PRO A 510 -3.20 -14.91 7.51
C PRO A 510 -2.02 -14.87 6.53
N PRO A 511 -0.87 -14.35 6.93
CA PRO A 511 0.30 -14.34 6.06
C PRO A 511 0.86 -15.74 5.85
N SER A 512 1.67 -15.88 4.80
CA SER A 512 2.59 -17.01 4.66
C SER A 512 3.57 -17.04 5.84
N ILE A 513 3.76 -18.23 6.39
CA ILE A 513 4.80 -18.49 7.40
C ILE A 513 6.16 -18.18 6.78
N ALA A 514 6.42 -18.67 5.57
CA ALA A 514 7.67 -18.46 4.83
C ALA A 514 7.99 -16.98 4.57
N MET A 515 6.98 -16.13 4.37
CA MET A 515 7.20 -14.71 4.10
C MET A 515 7.33 -13.87 5.38
N SER A 516 6.65 -14.25 6.47
CA SER A 516 6.46 -13.35 7.62
C SER A 516 7.05 -13.84 8.93
N CYS A 517 7.43 -15.11 9.07
CA CYS A 517 7.95 -15.68 10.31
C CYS A 517 9.46 -15.92 10.23
N VAL A 518 10.17 -15.72 11.34
CA VAL A 518 11.60 -16.02 11.49
C VAL A 518 11.83 -17.51 11.65
N ASP A 519 10.95 -18.15 12.42
CA ASP A 519 11.01 -19.55 12.77
C ASP A 519 9.87 -20.31 12.08
N GLN A 520 10.09 -21.58 11.73
CA GLN A 520 9.01 -22.46 11.31
C GLN A 520 8.03 -22.65 12.47
N VAL A 521 6.75 -22.50 12.16
CA VAL A 521 5.64 -22.81 13.07
C VAL A 521 4.66 -23.72 12.35
N ASN A 522 3.82 -24.43 13.10
CA ASN A 522 2.79 -25.26 12.48
C ASN A 522 1.79 -24.39 11.68
N PRO A 523 1.37 -24.80 10.48
CA PRO A 523 0.26 -24.17 9.78
C PRO A 523 -0.97 -24.02 10.69
N GLY A 524 -1.65 -22.87 10.61
CA GLY A 524 -2.76 -22.52 11.51
C GLY A 524 -2.33 -21.91 12.85
N SER A 525 -1.03 -21.82 13.15
CA SER A 525 -0.56 -21.13 14.37
C SER A 525 -1.03 -19.68 14.42
N CYS A 526 -1.47 -19.20 15.57
CA CYS A 526 -1.86 -17.79 15.74
C CYS A 526 -0.66 -16.83 15.82
N THR A 527 0.52 -17.34 16.15
CA THR A 527 1.66 -16.54 16.57
C THR A 527 2.95 -17.12 16.01
N CYS A 528 3.84 -16.25 15.60
CA CYS A 528 5.25 -16.54 15.35
C CYS A 528 6.07 -15.29 15.67
N THR A 529 7.38 -15.44 15.80
CA THR A 529 8.30 -14.29 15.74
C THR A 529 8.32 -13.78 14.31
N ARG A 530 7.96 -12.51 14.11
CA ARG A 530 7.94 -11.88 12.77
C ARG A 530 9.34 -11.53 12.30
N ASN A 531 9.58 -11.69 11.01
CA ASN A 531 10.81 -11.23 10.37
C ASN A 531 10.73 -9.72 10.05
N MET A 532 11.76 -9.17 9.43
CA MET A 532 11.83 -7.79 8.97
C MET A 532 11.69 -7.69 7.44
N ILE A 533 10.99 -8.65 6.82
CA ILE A 533 10.71 -8.62 5.36
C ILE A 533 9.30 -8.08 5.14
N SER A 534 8.32 -8.64 5.85
CA SER A 534 6.91 -8.30 5.71
C SER A 534 6.25 -7.95 7.03
N ILE A 535 5.33 -6.99 7.01
CA ILE A 535 4.54 -6.58 8.17
C ILE A 535 3.50 -7.66 8.48
N ASP A 536 2.72 -8.02 7.47
CA ASP A 536 1.49 -8.80 7.57
C ASP A 536 1.28 -9.77 6.37
N GLY A 537 2.32 -10.02 5.58
CA GLY A 537 2.28 -10.84 4.36
C GLY A 537 1.79 -10.11 3.11
N MET A 538 1.35 -8.85 3.24
CA MET A 538 0.89 -7.99 2.15
C MET A 538 1.77 -6.74 2.03
N HIS A 539 2.07 -6.12 3.16
CA HIS A 539 2.93 -4.95 3.26
C HIS A 539 4.35 -5.35 3.61
N PHE A 540 5.31 -4.55 3.15
CA PHE A 540 6.72 -4.80 3.40
C PHE A 540 7.27 -3.90 4.50
N CYS A 541 8.35 -4.37 5.12
CA CYS A 541 9.18 -3.57 6.00
C CYS A 541 10.11 -2.69 5.18
N MET A 542 9.67 -1.47 4.86
CA MET A 542 10.43 -0.59 3.98
C MET A 542 11.75 -0.15 4.59
N GLU A 543 11.91 -0.16 5.91
CA GLU A 543 13.22 0.09 6.54
C GLU A 543 14.24 -0.99 6.25
N SER A 544 13.80 -2.18 5.85
CA SER A 544 14.67 -3.30 5.51
C SER A 544 14.81 -3.46 4.02
N ILE A 545 13.73 -3.44 3.25
CA ILE A 545 13.83 -3.71 1.81
C ILE A 545 13.98 -2.45 0.96
N GLY A 546 13.73 -1.29 1.56
CA GLY A 546 13.43 -0.07 0.81
C GLY A 546 14.60 0.50 0.02
N GLY A 547 15.82 0.49 0.57
CA GLY A 547 16.97 1.01 -0.16
C GLY A 547 17.20 0.29 -1.49
N ARG A 548 17.05 -1.03 -1.52
CA ARG A 548 17.16 -1.79 -2.79
C ARG A 548 16.03 -1.44 -3.75
N THR A 549 14.80 -1.31 -3.26
CA THR A 549 13.65 -0.97 -4.11
C THR A 549 13.82 0.43 -4.73
N ILE A 550 14.24 1.43 -3.96
CA ILE A 550 14.51 2.77 -4.51
C ILE A 550 15.73 2.78 -5.42
N GLY A 551 16.78 2.03 -5.08
CA GLY A 551 17.94 1.86 -5.96
C GLY A 551 17.54 1.31 -7.33
N ALA A 552 16.65 0.30 -7.36
CA ALA A 552 16.10 -0.23 -8.60
C ALA A 552 15.29 0.80 -9.38
N ILE A 553 14.39 1.53 -8.72
CA ILE A 553 13.58 2.58 -9.34
C ILE A 553 14.48 3.67 -9.94
N ALA A 554 15.44 4.18 -9.18
CA ALA A 554 16.35 5.22 -9.62
C ALA A 554 17.24 4.75 -10.79
N CYS A 555 17.74 3.51 -10.73
CA CYS A 555 18.51 2.90 -11.82
C CYS A 555 17.67 2.78 -13.10
N LEU A 556 16.42 2.30 -13.00
CA LEU A 556 15.52 2.18 -14.14
C LEU A 556 15.12 3.55 -14.71
N LEU A 557 14.83 4.54 -13.87
CA LEU A 557 14.60 5.91 -14.32
C LEU A 557 15.84 6.48 -15.04
N GLN A 558 17.05 6.16 -14.56
CA GLN A 558 18.27 6.55 -15.27
C GLN A 558 18.35 5.88 -16.66
N CYS A 559 17.91 4.63 -16.78
CA CYS A 559 17.85 3.94 -18.07
C CYS A 559 16.98 4.67 -19.10
N SER A 560 15.86 5.27 -18.67
CA SER A 560 14.95 5.97 -19.59
C SER A 560 15.48 7.32 -20.09
N LEU A 561 16.54 7.85 -19.49
CA LEU A 561 17.19 9.10 -19.92
C LEU A 561 18.26 8.88 -20.99
N PHE A 562 18.73 7.64 -21.22
CA PHE A 562 19.73 7.35 -22.25
C PHE A 562 19.28 7.51 -23.71
N PRO A 563 18.03 7.19 -24.10
CA PRO A 563 17.61 7.19 -25.50
C PRO A 563 17.74 8.52 -26.23
N SER A 564 17.72 9.65 -25.52
CA SER A 564 17.80 10.98 -26.16
C SER A 564 19.12 11.24 -26.89
N GLN A 565 20.12 10.35 -26.74
CA GLN A 565 21.44 10.48 -27.35
C GLN A 565 21.64 9.61 -28.60
N TYR A 566 20.69 8.75 -28.97
CA TYR A 566 20.84 7.81 -30.08
C TYR A 566 19.68 7.91 -31.09
N ASN A 567 20.02 8.12 -32.36
CA ASN A 567 19.04 8.23 -33.46
C ASN A 567 18.59 6.87 -34.05
N ASP A 568 19.09 5.74 -33.53
CA ASP A 568 18.76 4.40 -34.05
C ASP A 568 17.88 3.64 -33.06
N ASP A 569 16.61 3.46 -33.43
CA ASP A 569 15.59 2.76 -32.65
C ASP A 569 16.04 1.35 -32.24
N ASN A 570 16.72 0.60 -33.12
CA ASN A 570 17.19 -0.75 -32.79
C ASN A 570 18.26 -0.75 -31.69
N ASN A 571 19.09 0.29 -31.65
CA ASN A 571 20.09 0.46 -30.60
C ASN A 571 19.44 0.92 -29.30
N LYS A 572 18.40 1.77 -29.37
CA LYS A 572 17.58 2.17 -28.21
C LYS A 572 17.03 0.93 -27.49
N VAL A 573 16.34 0.04 -28.20
CA VAL A 573 15.74 -1.17 -27.61
C VAL A 573 16.79 -2.07 -26.96
N LYS A 574 17.91 -2.33 -27.64
CA LYS A 574 19.01 -3.14 -27.09
C LYS A 574 19.63 -2.52 -25.83
N LEU A 575 19.76 -1.20 -25.80
CA LEU A 575 20.31 -0.47 -24.66
C LEU A 575 19.36 -0.50 -23.47
N LEU A 576 18.07 -0.25 -23.68
CA LEU A 576 17.03 -0.34 -22.64
C LEU A 576 17.00 -1.74 -22.03
N ARG A 577 16.97 -2.80 -22.86
CA ARG A 577 16.98 -4.19 -22.39
C ARG A 577 18.21 -4.51 -21.53
N ARG A 578 19.40 -4.07 -21.98
CA ARG A 578 20.65 -4.27 -21.23
C ARG A 578 20.64 -3.52 -19.90
N CYS A 579 20.19 -2.27 -19.92
CA CYS A 579 20.14 -1.42 -18.73
C CYS A 579 19.13 -1.94 -17.70
N GLN A 580 17.91 -2.28 -18.14
CA GLN A 580 16.89 -2.91 -17.31
C GLN A 580 17.39 -4.20 -16.67
N LYS A 581 18.05 -5.07 -17.46
CA LYS A 581 18.64 -6.30 -16.94
C LYS A 581 19.69 -5.99 -15.86
N HIS A 582 20.57 -5.03 -16.12
CA HIS A 582 21.60 -4.63 -15.17
C HIS A 582 21.01 -4.11 -13.84
N CYS A 583 20.00 -3.24 -13.90
CA CYS A 583 19.32 -2.75 -12.70
C CYS A 583 18.64 -3.89 -11.91
N ASN A 584 17.97 -4.82 -12.59
CA ASN A 584 17.35 -5.96 -11.93
C ASN A 584 18.39 -6.95 -11.35
N ASP A 585 19.50 -7.20 -12.06
CA ASP A 585 20.59 -8.02 -11.54
C ASP A 585 21.20 -7.41 -10.26
N GLN A 586 21.36 -6.08 -10.21
CA GLN A 586 21.94 -5.38 -9.07
C GLN A 586 20.98 -5.30 -7.87
N PHE A 587 19.72 -4.94 -8.10
CA PHE A 587 18.79 -4.59 -7.03
C PHE A 587 17.70 -5.64 -6.77
N MET A 588 17.23 -6.32 -7.81
CA MET A 588 16.15 -7.31 -7.77
C MET A 588 16.66 -8.77 -7.86
N SER A 589 17.93 -8.99 -7.53
CA SER A 589 18.53 -10.31 -7.42
C SER A 589 19.09 -10.58 -6.03
N LEU A 590 19.17 -11.87 -5.68
CA LEU A 590 19.95 -12.36 -4.54
C LEU A 590 21.29 -13.00 -4.98
N SER A 591 21.62 -13.01 -6.28
CA SER A 591 22.82 -13.69 -6.80
C SER A 591 24.12 -13.16 -6.19
N GLU A 592 24.28 -11.84 -6.08
CA GLU A 592 25.46 -11.25 -5.42
C GLU A 592 25.55 -11.63 -3.93
N ALA A 593 24.40 -11.79 -3.27
CA ALA A 593 24.32 -12.22 -1.89
C ALA A 593 24.56 -13.73 -1.68
N SER A 594 24.14 -14.56 -2.63
CA SER A 594 24.19 -16.02 -2.52
C SER A 594 25.62 -16.57 -2.50
N SER A 595 26.58 -15.83 -3.08
CA SER A 595 28.02 -16.10 -2.97
C SER A 595 28.54 -16.11 -1.53
N LEU A 596 27.74 -15.62 -0.56
CA LEU A 596 28.10 -15.48 0.85
C LEU A 596 27.42 -16.49 1.76
N SER A 597 26.46 -17.28 1.24
CA SER A 597 25.67 -18.22 2.03
C SER A 597 26.20 -19.66 1.99
N THR A 598 27.04 -20.01 1.02
CA THR A 598 27.50 -21.39 0.81
C THR A 598 28.75 -21.76 1.61
N THR A 599 29.36 -20.83 2.34
CA THR A 599 30.67 -21.04 2.99
C THR A 599 30.66 -21.25 4.51
N GLY A 600 29.53 -21.41 5.22
CA GLY A 600 29.68 -21.67 6.66
C GLY A 600 28.49 -21.82 7.60
N ILE A 601 27.30 -22.26 7.17
CA ILE A 601 26.23 -22.58 8.14
C ILE A 601 26.09 -24.11 8.22
N THR A 602 26.86 -24.71 9.12
CA THR A 602 26.53 -26.03 9.66
C THR A 602 25.43 -25.82 10.71
N PRO A 603 24.25 -26.44 10.58
CA PRO A 603 23.20 -26.30 11.59
C PRO A 603 23.72 -26.91 12.91
N THR A 604 23.77 -26.08 13.96
CA THR A 604 24.08 -26.49 15.34
C THR A 604 22.85 -26.93 16.09
#